data_AF-A0A927YMV8-F1
#
_entry.id   AF-A0A927YMV8-F1
#
_cell.length_a   1.000
_cell.length_b   1.000
_cell.length_c   1.000
_cell.angle_alpha   90.00
_cell.angle_beta   90.00
_cell.angle_gamma   90.00
#
_symmetry.space_group_name_H-M   'P 1'
#
loop_
_entity.id
_entity.type
_entity.pdbx_description
1 polymer ?
#
loop_
_entity_poly.entity_id
_entity_poly.type
_entity_poly.pdbx_seq_one_letter_code
_entity_poly.pdbx_strand_id
1 'polypeptide(L)'
;MQDLVITNAGQDLMTRLIANETTATFTNLQTSSHTYTIGDLATLESLEDVEQTTLVSGTSITDSKTVKVFTRVDNTSVQEAYYINAIGLIAEDGDGNQILYAVSIADEHPDWMPAYVSGETPTGYSYTFDVKVSNSSSVVISTNPAATPTIEMFEDVLDRIDTIETDLGDTDISDIEDGTIKAILRLVYKKAILGKTAAEKNGLIVIKNISDEIYAADSELRTKIAAGDFSDVNPGNYIIGKTTGTKWWIVDLDYWYGNRTSGFGQTDYAESTHHLAIMPQQLIGVSELLWAGQLWTGDTTINTVQGCAPWQATSGSRTGVGANDTTGAYHSSYIRNTVLPKVYTNWLKADFVDHGIKVLSFYNLETNAINTSASCKGYSAWAGASSSWTWYDSSDNSAIKKCTLPSIQNLTGGDGFESSGYDAGVQKEQLAIFKAGMSYQDFLGDIANTQYARHTWTKNVASSAPACHVDRSGNSRYSGASAAFGVRPLAFIA
;
A
#
# COMPACT_ATOMS: atom_id res chain seq x y z
N MET A 1 -47.70 22.79 18.35
CA MET A 1 -46.79 23.96 18.27
C MET A 1 -46.97 24.68 16.95
N GLN A 2 -46.97 26.02 16.95
CA GLN A 2 -47.05 26.86 15.75
C GLN A 2 -45.68 27.03 15.07
N ASP A 3 -45.67 27.61 13.87
CA ASP A 3 -44.45 27.93 13.13
C ASP A 3 -43.49 28.82 13.93
N LEU A 4 -42.19 28.64 13.74
CA LEU A 4 -41.17 29.48 14.37
C LEU A 4 -41.21 30.92 13.85
N VAL A 5 -41.20 31.87 14.77
CA VAL A 5 -41.01 33.30 14.52
C VAL A 5 -39.59 33.70 14.89
N ILE A 6 -38.82 34.21 13.92
CA ILE A 6 -37.43 34.63 14.11
C ILE A 6 -37.42 35.97 14.85
N THR A 7 -36.66 36.06 15.94
CA THR A 7 -36.50 37.29 16.73
C THR A 7 -35.66 38.33 15.98
N ASN A 8 -35.66 39.58 16.44
CA ASN A 8 -34.80 40.63 15.90
C ASN A 8 -33.32 40.24 16.01
N ALA A 9 -32.92 39.67 17.16
CA ALA A 9 -31.54 39.19 17.35
C ALA A 9 -31.19 38.01 16.41
N GLY A 10 -32.15 37.13 16.13
CA GLY A 10 -31.99 36.06 15.14
C GLY A 10 -31.85 36.59 13.71
N GLN A 11 -32.59 37.65 13.35
CA GLN A 11 -32.46 38.33 12.05
C GLN A 11 -31.12 39.06 11.90
N ASP A 12 -30.63 39.69 12.98
CA ASP A 12 -29.31 40.32 13.00
C ASP A 12 -28.19 39.28 12.84
N LEU A 13 -28.28 38.14 13.54
CA LEU A 13 -27.36 37.01 13.35
C LEU A 13 -27.42 36.51 11.90
N MET A 14 -28.62 36.33 11.34
CA MET A 14 -28.81 35.91 9.96
C MET A 14 -28.14 36.87 8.97
N THR A 15 -28.19 38.18 9.23
CA THR A 15 -27.54 39.20 8.38
C THR A 15 -26.01 39.10 8.46
N ARG A 16 -25.44 38.94 9.66
CA ARG A 16 -24.00 38.73 9.85
C ARG A 16 -23.50 37.44 9.17
N LEU A 17 -24.29 36.38 9.19
CA LEU A 17 -23.99 35.12 8.49
C LEU A 17 -23.93 35.31 6.96
N ILE A 18 -24.79 36.16 6.37
CA ILE A 18 -24.76 36.49 4.93
C ILE A 18 -23.47 37.23 4.58
N ALA A 19 -23.08 38.17 5.43
CA ALA A 19 -21.87 38.96 5.26
C ALA A 19 -20.59 38.13 5.47
N ASN A 20 -20.70 36.85 5.88
CA ASN A 20 -19.59 35.99 6.32
C ASN A 20 -18.77 36.62 7.44
N GLU A 21 -19.41 37.39 8.31
CA GLU A 21 -18.77 38.07 9.44
C GLU A 21 -18.69 37.19 10.69
N THR A 22 -19.50 36.14 10.77
CA THR A 22 -19.54 35.20 11.89
C THR A 22 -19.97 33.80 11.42
N THR A 23 -19.94 32.84 12.34
CA THR A 23 -20.53 31.51 12.20
C THR A 23 -21.60 31.33 13.27
N ALA A 24 -22.52 30.37 13.11
CA ALA A 24 -23.50 30.06 14.13
C ALA A 24 -23.75 28.57 14.28
N THR A 25 -24.06 28.14 15.51
CA THR A 25 -24.48 26.76 15.84
C THR A 25 -25.75 26.82 16.68
N PHE A 26 -26.76 26.00 16.37
CA PHE A 26 -27.90 25.82 17.28
C PHE A 26 -27.49 24.91 18.44
N THR A 27 -27.47 25.43 19.65
CA THR A 27 -26.89 24.74 20.82
C THR A 27 -27.96 24.15 21.74
N ASN A 28 -29.03 24.92 21.98
CA ASN A 28 -30.02 24.59 22.99
C ASN A 28 -31.44 24.87 22.52
N LEU A 29 -32.38 24.15 23.12
CA LEU A 29 -33.80 24.43 23.05
C LEU A 29 -34.31 24.63 24.47
N GLN A 30 -35.10 25.69 24.65
CA GLN A 30 -35.74 26.01 25.92
C GLN A 30 -37.24 25.77 25.82
N THR A 31 -37.84 25.15 26.83
CA THR A 31 -39.29 25.06 26.98
C THR A 31 -39.73 25.98 28.12
N SER A 32 -40.87 26.64 27.93
CA SER A 32 -41.43 27.61 28.87
C SER A 32 -42.91 27.38 29.10
N SER A 33 -43.35 27.62 30.33
CA SER A 33 -44.76 27.63 30.72
C SER A 33 -45.45 28.98 30.45
N HIS A 34 -44.70 30.00 30.05
CA HIS A 34 -45.22 31.34 29.76
C HIS A 34 -46.09 31.36 28.50
N THR A 35 -47.19 32.12 28.54
CA THR A 35 -48.09 32.31 27.39
C THR A 35 -47.79 33.64 26.71
N TYR A 36 -47.20 33.58 25.53
CA TYR A 36 -46.95 34.75 24.68
C TYR A 36 -48.04 34.97 23.63
N THR A 37 -48.09 36.17 23.08
CA THR A 37 -48.82 36.44 21.83
C THR A 37 -47.86 36.51 20.65
N ILE A 38 -48.34 36.11 19.46
CA ILE A 38 -47.53 36.11 18.22
C ILE A 38 -46.88 37.48 17.95
N GLY A 39 -47.58 38.57 18.30
CA GLY A 39 -47.11 39.93 18.05
C GLY A 39 -45.85 40.33 18.84
N ASP A 40 -45.60 39.67 19.97
CA ASP A 40 -44.50 40.02 20.88
C ASP A 40 -43.22 39.23 20.60
N LEU A 41 -43.34 38.09 19.90
CA LEU A 41 -42.26 37.11 19.74
C LEU A 41 -41.02 37.68 19.06
N ALA A 42 -41.20 38.54 18.06
CA ALA A 42 -40.08 39.11 17.29
C ALA A 42 -39.15 39.97 18.17
N THR A 43 -39.69 40.59 19.22
CA THR A 43 -38.92 41.50 20.10
C THR A 43 -38.29 40.81 21.31
N LEU A 44 -38.52 39.49 21.49
CA LEU A 44 -37.98 38.76 22.63
C LEU A 44 -36.46 38.57 22.52
N GLU A 45 -35.76 38.86 23.61
CA GLU A 45 -34.32 38.58 23.77
C GLU A 45 -34.08 37.30 24.59
N SER A 46 -35.05 36.90 25.43
CA SER A 46 -35.06 35.69 26.24
C SER A 46 -36.49 35.22 26.49
N LEU A 47 -36.66 33.93 26.83
CA LEU A 47 -37.92 33.42 27.34
C LEU A 47 -38.07 33.68 28.84
N GLU A 48 -39.30 33.93 29.27
CA GLU A 48 -39.76 33.96 30.66
C GLU A 48 -40.24 32.57 31.07
N ASP A 49 -40.29 32.30 32.38
CA ASP A 49 -40.78 31.03 32.95
C ASP A 49 -40.22 29.78 32.25
N VAL A 50 -38.90 29.75 32.03
CA VAL A 50 -38.20 28.61 31.42
C VAL A 50 -38.17 27.44 32.40
N GLU A 51 -38.77 26.32 32.00
CA GLU A 51 -38.90 25.11 32.81
C GLU A 51 -37.80 24.10 32.48
N GLN A 52 -37.37 24.03 31.21
CA GLN A 52 -36.27 23.16 30.80
C GLN A 52 -35.39 23.82 29.74
N THR A 53 -34.10 23.47 29.78
CA THR A 53 -33.14 23.74 28.71
C THR A 53 -32.49 22.42 28.33
N THR A 54 -32.66 22.00 27.09
CA THR A 54 -32.07 20.78 26.53
C THR A 54 -31.08 21.13 25.43
N LEU A 55 -30.17 20.22 25.13
CA LEU A 55 -29.25 20.36 24.00
C LEU A 55 -29.95 19.99 22.70
N VAL A 56 -29.61 20.71 21.62
CA VAL A 56 -29.99 20.29 20.28
C VAL A 56 -29.37 18.91 20.00
N SER A 57 -30.20 17.98 19.54
CA SER A 57 -29.81 16.58 19.34
C SER A 57 -29.08 16.41 18.00
N GLY A 58 -29.50 17.16 16.97
CA GLY A 58 -28.80 17.24 15.69
C GLY A 58 -29.39 18.30 14.76
N THR A 59 -28.64 18.64 13.72
CA THR A 59 -29.09 19.54 12.65
C THR A 59 -28.80 18.91 11.29
N SER A 60 -29.65 19.16 10.30
CA SER A 60 -29.40 18.75 8.92
C SER A 60 -29.82 19.85 7.95
N ILE A 61 -29.13 19.93 6.80
CA ILE A 61 -29.47 20.90 5.76
C ILE A 61 -30.48 20.24 4.83
N THR A 62 -31.67 20.86 4.70
CA THR A 62 -32.70 20.38 3.76
C THR A 62 -32.56 21.07 2.40
N ASP A 63 -32.16 22.34 2.39
CA ASP A 63 -31.79 23.10 1.18
C ASP A 63 -30.87 24.28 1.52
N SER A 64 -30.51 25.11 0.52
CA SER A 64 -29.61 26.27 0.70
C SER A 64 -30.06 27.33 1.72
N LYS A 65 -31.32 27.29 2.16
CA LYS A 65 -31.98 28.30 3.01
C LYS A 65 -32.77 27.71 4.19
N THR A 66 -32.72 26.39 4.39
CA THR A 66 -33.49 25.72 5.43
C THR A 66 -32.62 24.70 6.16
N VAL A 67 -32.47 24.91 7.47
CA VAL A 67 -31.83 23.96 8.39
C VAL A 67 -32.91 23.30 9.21
N LYS A 68 -32.96 21.98 9.18
CA LYS A 68 -33.81 21.18 10.05
C LYS A 68 -33.11 21.00 11.39
N VAL A 69 -33.76 21.39 12.48
CA VAL A 69 -33.23 21.27 13.85
C VAL A 69 -34.05 20.22 14.59
N PHE A 70 -33.37 19.23 15.15
CA PHE A 70 -33.96 18.13 15.89
C PHE A 70 -33.56 18.17 17.36
N THR A 71 -34.55 18.03 18.26
CA THR A 71 -34.35 18.03 19.70
C THR A 71 -35.31 17.11 20.42
N ARG A 72 -34.82 16.43 21.47
CA ARG A 72 -35.65 15.70 22.45
C ARG A 72 -35.66 16.42 23.80
N VAL A 73 -36.85 16.58 24.37
CA VAL A 73 -37.07 17.05 25.74
C VAL A 73 -37.73 15.91 26.52
N ASP A 74 -37.16 15.49 27.64
CA ASP A 74 -37.77 14.49 28.53
C ASP A 74 -38.00 15.05 29.93
N ASN A 75 -38.81 14.36 30.72
CA ASN A 75 -39.17 14.85 32.04
C ASN A 75 -38.16 14.53 33.14
N THR A 76 -37.01 13.89 32.86
CA THR A 76 -36.12 13.35 33.92
C THR A 76 -35.63 14.39 34.93
N SER A 77 -35.54 15.66 34.52
CA SER A 77 -35.18 16.79 35.39
C SER A 77 -36.37 17.62 35.90
N VAL A 78 -37.61 17.24 35.57
CA VAL A 78 -38.83 18.00 35.86
C VAL A 78 -39.40 17.60 37.21
N GLN A 79 -39.47 18.56 38.14
CA GLN A 79 -39.99 18.33 39.50
C GLN A 79 -41.48 18.63 39.62
N GLU A 80 -41.95 19.67 38.92
CA GLU A 80 -43.34 20.09 38.89
C GLU A 80 -43.86 20.02 37.46
N ALA A 81 -45.06 19.48 37.27
CA ALA A 81 -45.61 19.29 35.94
C ALA A 81 -46.08 20.61 35.34
N TYR A 82 -45.93 20.77 34.03
CA TYR A 82 -46.23 22.03 33.34
C TYR A 82 -46.69 21.80 31.90
N TYR A 83 -47.35 22.81 31.33
CA TYR A 83 -47.68 22.84 29.91
C TYR A 83 -46.59 23.59 29.14
N ILE A 84 -46.10 23.00 28.05
CA ILE A 84 -45.14 23.66 27.15
C ILE A 84 -45.92 24.65 26.29
N ASN A 85 -45.93 25.91 26.71
CA ASN A 85 -46.63 27.00 26.03
C ASN A 85 -45.73 27.75 25.05
N ALA A 86 -44.41 27.72 25.26
CA ALA A 86 -43.44 28.30 24.35
C ALA A 86 -42.16 27.47 24.26
N ILE A 87 -41.54 27.50 23.09
CA ILE A 87 -40.27 26.89 22.76
C ILE A 87 -39.35 27.93 22.16
N GLY A 88 -38.16 28.07 22.72
CA GLY A 88 -37.12 28.99 22.26
C GLY A 88 -35.94 28.23 21.70
N LEU A 89 -35.56 28.51 20.46
CA LEU A 89 -34.37 27.95 19.84
C LEU A 89 -33.19 28.90 20.05
N ILE A 90 -32.12 28.41 20.68
CA ILE A 90 -30.92 29.18 20.97
C ILE A 90 -29.82 28.87 19.95
N ALA A 91 -29.23 29.93 19.40
CA ALA A 91 -28.03 29.86 18.58
C ALA A 91 -26.84 30.48 19.34
N GLU A 92 -25.66 29.92 19.17
CA GLU A 92 -24.40 30.50 19.62
C GLU A 92 -23.64 31.02 18.39
N ASP A 93 -23.21 32.28 18.43
CA ASP A 93 -22.40 32.86 17.35
C ASP A 93 -20.90 32.54 17.51
N GLY A 94 -20.08 32.94 16.52
CA GLY A 94 -18.65 32.62 16.50
C GLY A 94 -17.83 33.20 17.66
N ASP A 95 -18.39 34.15 18.40
CA ASP A 95 -17.78 34.76 19.58
C ASP A 95 -18.26 34.10 20.90
N GLY A 96 -19.15 33.10 20.81
CA GLY A 96 -19.70 32.37 21.95
C GLY A 96 -20.93 33.02 22.59
N ASN A 97 -21.57 34.00 21.93
CA ASN A 97 -22.75 34.65 22.48
C ASN A 97 -24.01 33.82 22.22
N GLN A 98 -24.79 33.55 23.26
CA GLN A 98 -26.09 32.88 23.14
C GLN A 98 -27.18 33.88 22.72
N ILE A 99 -27.90 33.54 21.66
CA ILE A 99 -28.92 34.35 21.02
C ILE A 99 -30.20 33.53 20.94
N LEU A 100 -31.31 34.07 21.48
CA LEU A 100 -32.64 33.53 21.22
C LEU A 100 -32.97 33.77 19.74
N TYR A 101 -32.80 32.75 18.92
CA TYR A 101 -32.90 32.87 17.47
C TYR A 101 -34.34 32.93 16.98
N ALA A 102 -35.18 32.02 17.48
CA ALA A 102 -36.57 31.95 17.11
C ALA A 102 -37.43 31.37 18.24
N VAL A 103 -38.70 31.74 18.25
CA VAL A 103 -39.67 31.29 19.24
C VAL A 103 -40.87 30.67 18.54
N SER A 104 -41.35 29.54 19.08
CA SER A 104 -42.62 28.91 18.71
C SER A 104 -43.50 28.88 19.94
N ILE A 105 -44.79 29.17 19.77
CA ILE A 105 -45.79 29.06 20.84
C ILE A 105 -46.74 27.89 20.58
N ALA A 106 -47.38 27.39 21.64
CA ALA A 106 -48.41 26.38 21.51
C ALA A 106 -49.62 26.87 20.69
N ASP A 107 -50.34 25.92 20.12
CA ASP A 107 -51.68 26.14 19.56
C ASP A 107 -52.73 26.01 20.68
N GLU A 108 -53.98 25.68 20.36
CA GLU A 108 -55.05 25.49 21.36
C GLU A 108 -54.80 24.29 22.30
N HIS A 109 -53.80 23.44 22.01
CA HIS A 109 -53.51 22.20 22.74
C HIS A 109 -52.01 22.11 23.10
N PRO A 110 -51.54 22.82 24.14
CA PRO A 110 -50.14 22.73 24.57
C PRO A 110 -49.78 21.32 25.07
N ASP A 111 -48.54 20.91 24.79
CA ASP A 111 -48.03 19.61 25.22
C ASP A 111 -47.86 19.58 26.75
N TRP A 112 -48.36 18.51 27.38
CA TRP A 112 -48.28 18.33 28.83
C TRP A 112 -47.00 17.59 29.23
N MET A 113 -46.12 18.23 29.99
CA MET A 113 -44.92 17.60 30.54
C MET A 113 -45.13 17.23 32.02
N PRO A 114 -45.30 15.93 32.35
CA PRO A 114 -45.50 15.50 33.73
C PRO A 114 -44.19 15.56 34.54
N ALA A 115 -44.29 15.81 35.85
CA ALA A 115 -43.17 15.65 36.78
C ALA A 115 -42.63 14.21 36.75
N TYR A 116 -41.32 14.04 36.87
CA TYR A 116 -40.71 12.72 36.88
C TYR A 116 -40.81 12.05 38.24
N VAL A 117 -41.36 10.84 38.25
CA VAL A 117 -41.42 9.97 39.42
C VAL A 117 -40.28 8.95 39.32
N SER A 118 -39.37 8.99 40.29
CA SER A 118 -38.19 8.11 40.31
C SER A 118 -38.58 6.63 40.26
N GLY A 119 -38.10 5.92 39.22
CA GLY A 119 -38.40 4.50 38.99
C GLY A 119 -39.47 4.24 37.93
N GLU A 120 -40.15 5.28 37.44
CA GLU A 120 -41.08 5.17 36.31
C GLU A 120 -40.36 5.37 34.96
N THR A 121 -41.02 4.97 33.86
CA THR A 121 -40.48 5.20 32.51
C THR A 121 -40.57 6.69 32.17
N PRO A 122 -39.47 7.36 31.80
CA PRO A 122 -39.49 8.78 31.45
C PRO A 122 -40.40 9.06 30.25
N THR A 123 -41.11 10.18 30.30
CA THR A 123 -41.89 10.71 29.19
C THR A 123 -41.09 11.81 28.49
N GLY A 124 -41.16 11.90 27.17
CA GLY A 124 -40.52 12.98 26.45
C GLY A 124 -41.14 13.24 25.09
N TYR A 125 -40.97 14.47 24.62
CA TYR A 125 -41.41 14.96 23.32
C TYR A 125 -40.21 15.17 22.42
N SER A 126 -40.38 14.89 21.13
CA SER A 126 -39.39 15.16 20.10
C SER A 126 -39.93 16.27 19.20
N TYR A 127 -39.13 17.32 19.01
CA TYR A 127 -39.48 18.45 18.16
C TYR A 127 -38.51 18.54 16.98
N THR A 128 -39.09 18.71 15.80
CA THR A 128 -38.38 18.94 14.54
C THR A 128 -38.85 20.26 13.96
N PHE A 129 -37.92 21.19 13.75
CA PHE A 129 -38.24 22.51 13.19
C PHE A 129 -37.50 22.75 11.88
N ASP A 130 -38.21 23.24 10.88
CA ASP A 130 -37.61 23.78 9.66
C ASP A 130 -37.28 25.26 9.90
N VAL A 131 -36.01 25.52 10.16
CA VAL A 131 -35.51 26.85 10.50
C VAL A 131 -34.98 27.52 9.24
N LYS A 132 -35.61 28.64 8.89
CA LYS A 132 -35.13 29.46 7.77
C LYS A 132 -33.80 30.11 8.13
N VAL A 133 -32.82 29.93 7.25
CA VAL A 133 -31.50 30.55 7.28
C VAL A 133 -31.25 31.21 5.92
N SER A 134 -30.42 32.26 5.90
CA SER A 134 -30.13 33.00 4.67
C SER A 134 -29.12 32.29 3.76
N ASN A 135 -28.16 31.58 4.37
CA ASN A 135 -27.17 30.74 3.71
C ASN A 135 -26.80 29.57 4.64
N SER A 136 -27.17 28.35 4.27
CA SER A 136 -26.88 27.16 5.09
C SER A 136 -25.40 26.77 5.13
N SER A 137 -24.54 27.34 4.26
CA SER A 137 -23.09 27.08 4.27
C SER A 137 -22.35 27.73 5.44
N SER A 138 -22.94 28.74 6.09
CA SER A 138 -22.33 29.46 7.23
C SER A 138 -22.82 28.94 8.59
N VAL A 139 -23.71 27.93 8.60
CA VAL A 139 -24.20 27.27 9.81
C VAL A 139 -23.37 26.02 10.05
N VAL A 140 -22.71 25.94 11.20
CA VAL A 140 -21.89 24.78 11.56
C VAL A 140 -22.82 23.65 12.01
N ILE A 141 -22.85 22.57 11.24
CA ILE A 141 -23.61 21.36 11.60
C ILE A 141 -22.87 20.69 12.74
N SER A 142 -23.53 20.60 13.89
CA SER A 142 -23.05 19.85 15.05
C SER A 142 -24.03 18.73 15.38
N THR A 143 -23.50 17.53 15.63
CA THR A 143 -24.23 16.39 16.18
C THR A 143 -23.80 16.20 17.62
N ASN A 144 -24.74 16.18 18.56
CA ASN A 144 -24.41 15.96 19.97
C ASN A 144 -24.21 14.45 20.24
N PRO A 145 -22.99 13.96 20.56
CA PRO A 145 -22.73 12.54 20.78
C PRO A 145 -23.44 11.95 22.02
N ALA A 146 -23.91 12.81 22.92
CA ALA A 146 -24.66 12.42 24.11
C ALA A 146 -26.18 12.34 23.88
N ALA A 147 -26.68 12.77 22.71
CA ALA A 147 -28.09 12.67 22.37
C ALA A 147 -28.41 11.27 21.82
N THR A 148 -29.48 10.66 22.32
CA THR A 148 -29.95 9.36 21.83
C THR A 148 -30.51 9.53 20.41
N PRO A 149 -29.94 8.87 19.38
CA PRO A 149 -30.45 8.98 18.02
C PRO A 149 -31.88 8.42 17.94
N THR A 150 -32.75 9.07 17.17
CA THR A 150 -34.08 8.53 16.89
C THR A 150 -34.03 7.40 15.86
N ILE A 151 -35.10 6.61 15.81
CA ILE A 151 -35.27 5.59 14.77
C ILE A 151 -35.21 6.22 13.37
N GLU A 152 -35.77 7.42 13.19
CA GLU A 152 -35.71 8.16 11.91
C GLU A 152 -34.27 8.52 11.51
N MET A 153 -33.43 8.95 12.46
CA MET A 153 -32.00 9.21 12.18
C MET A 153 -31.24 7.92 11.85
N PHE A 154 -31.65 6.80 12.45
CA PHE A 154 -31.07 5.48 12.13
C PHE A 154 -31.51 5.00 10.74
N GLU A 155 -32.78 5.20 10.38
CA GLU A 155 -33.31 4.89 9.05
C GLU A 155 -32.64 5.73 7.95
N ASP A 156 -32.40 7.03 8.17
CA ASP A 156 -31.64 7.87 7.23
C ASP A 156 -30.18 7.40 7.06
N VAL A 157 -29.57 6.89 8.13
CA VAL A 157 -28.25 6.26 8.06
C VAL A 157 -28.29 4.95 7.29
N LEU A 158 -29.33 4.12 7.49
CA LEU A 158 -29.52 2.89 6.74
C LEU A 158 -29.73 3.15 5.24
N ASP A 159 -30.56 4.14 4.87
CA ASP A 159 -30.79 4.53 3.47
C ASP A 159 -29.49 5.02 2.80
N ARG A 160 -28.66 5.76 3.54
CA ARG A 160 -27.34 6.20 3.05
C ARG A 160 -26.36 5.04 2.91
N ILE A 161 -26.38 4.06 3.81
CA ILE A 161 -25.57 2.84 3.70
C ILE A 161 -26.02 2.01 2.50
N ASP A 162 -27.32 1.80 2.30
CA ASP A 162 -27.88 1.09 1.14
C ASP A 162 -27.53 1.78 -0.18
N THR A 163 -27.57 3.11 -0.21
CA THR A 163 -27.15 3.91 -1.37
C THR A 163 -25.65 3.73 -1.64
N ILE A 164 -24.81 3.74 -0.60
CA ILE A 164 -23.37 3.51 -0.71
C ILE A 164 -23.07 2.08 -1.18
N GLU A 165 -23.77 1.07 -0.67
CA GLU A 165 -23.60 -0.33 -1.09
C GLU A 165 -24.07 -0.55 -2.54
N THR A 166 -25.12 0.15 -2.97
CA THR A 166 -25.60 0.14 -4.35
C THR A 166 -24.62 0.85 -5.29
N ASP A 167 -24.05 1.98 -4.87
CA ASP A 167 -23.04 2.75 -5.63
C ASP A 167 -21.68 2.03 -5.68
N LEU A 168 -21.36 1.22 -4.66
CA LEU A 168 -20.14 0.42 -4.56
C LEU A 168 -20.31 -1.02 -5.09
N GLY A 169 -21.43 -1.33 -5.74
CA GLY A 169 -21.79 -2.69 -6.16
C GLY A 169 -20.60 -3.48 -6.72
N ASP A 170 -20.55 -4.78 -6.40
CA ASP A 170 -19.49 -5.73 -6.74
C ASP A 170 -19.26 -5.79 -8.26
N THR A 171 -18.49 -4.83 -8.78
CA THR A 171 -18.38 -4.60 -10.22
C THR A 171 -17.06 -5.18 -10.68
N ASP A 172 -17.16 -6.30 -11.40
CA ASP A 172 -16.05 -6.82 -12.18
C ASP A 172 -15.61 -5.74 -13.20
N ILE A 173 -14.39 -5.25 -13.04
CA ILE A 173 -13.82 -4.08 -13.75
C ILE A 173 -13.67 -4.36 -15.26
N SER A 174 -13.85 -5.62 -15.67
CA SER A 174 -13.74 -6.08 -17.05
C SER A 174 -14.89 -5.62 -17.96
N ASP A 175 -16.05 -5.21 -17.41
CA ASP A 175 -17.26 -4.88 -18.19
C ASP A 175 -17.49 -3.37 -18.44
N ILE A 176 -16.57 -2.50 -18.02
CA ILE A 176 -16.72 -1.04 -18.19
C ILE A 176 -16.25 -0.59 -19.59
N GLU A 177 -17.19 -0.38 -20.50
CA GLU A 177 -16.95 0.05 -21.89
C GLU A 177 -16.68 1.56 -22.07
N ASP A 178 -17.09 2.41 -21.11
CA ASP A 178 -16.97 3.87 -21.26
C ASP A 178 -15.55 4.38 -20.99
N GLY A 179 -14.93 4.94 -22.03
CA GLY A 179 -13.58 5.51 -21.99
C GLY A 179 -13.42 6.66 -20.99
N THR A 180 -14.51 7.34 -20.62
CA THR A 180 -14.49 8.47 -19.68
C THR A 180 -14.33 7.98 -18.23
N ILE A 181 -15.05 6.93 -17.84
CA ILE A 181 -14.95 6.33 -16.51
C ILE A 181 -13.60 5.61 -16.34
N LYS A 182 -13.10 4.94 -17.39
CA LYS A 182 -11.74 4.38 -17.41
C LYS A 182 -10.66 5.45 -17.29
N ALA A 183 -10.89 6.63 -17.87
CA ALA A 183 -10.01 7.78 -17.73
C ALA A 183 -10.07 8.38 -16.32
N ILE A 184 -11.26 8.49 -15.71
CA ILE A 184 -11.45 8.95 -14.33
C ILE A 184 -10.81 7.97 -13.34
N LEU A 185 -10.96 6.66 -13.53
CA LEU A 185 -10.30 5.64 -12.70
C LEU A 185 -8.77 5.71 -12.85
N ARG A 186 -8.24 5.90 -14.07
CA ARG A 186 -6.81 6.20 -14.29
C ARG A 186 -6.38 7.50 -13.63
N LEU A 187 -7.26 8.51 -13.57
CA LEU A 187 -7.01 9.80 -12.93
C LEU A 187 -7.01 9.68 -11.41
N VAL A 188 -7.89 8.84 -10.84
CA VAL A 188 -7.96 8.51 -9.41
C VAL A 188 -6.76 7.64 -9.01
N TYR A 189 -6.36 6.64 -9.82
CA TYR A 189 -5.10 5.91 -9.64
C TYR A 189 -3.88 6.83 -9.74
N LYS A 190 -3.83 7.73 -10.73
CA LYS A 190 -2.73 8.72 -10.86
C LYS A 190 -2.72 9.74 -9.72
N LYS A 191 -3.88 10.14 -9.17
CA LYS A 191 -4.00 11.10 -8.06
C LYS A 191 -3.82 10.46 -6.68
N ALA A 192 -4.19 9.19 -6.49
CA ALA A 192 -4.02 8.47 -5.23
C ALA A 192 -2.57 7.97 -5.03
N ILE A 193 -1.79 7.87 -6.11
CA ILE A 193 -0.40 7.38 -6.13
C ILE A 193 0.52 8.47 -6.69
N LEU A 194 0.46 9.67 -6.10
CA LEU A 194 1.29 10.85 -6.47
C LEU A 194 2.71 10.80 -5.90
N GLY A 195 3.22 9.60 -5.61
CA GLY A 195 4.61 9.42 -5.21
C GLY A 195 5.55 9.71 -6.38
N LYS A 196 6.50 10.63 -6.18
CA LYS A 196 7.62 10.82 -7.13
C LYS A 196 8.83 10.01 -6.71
N THR A 197 8.95 9.70 -5.42
CA THR A 197 10.10 8.98 -4.89
C THR A 197 9.90 7.46 -5.01
N ALA A 198 11.01 6.72 -5.06
CA ALA A 198 10.97 5.27 -5.03
C ALA A 198 10.23 4.71 -3.79
N ALA A 199 10.42 5.34 -2.62
CA ALA A 199 9.78 4.92 -1.37
C ALA A 199 8.25 4.96 -1.43
N GLU A 200 7.68 5.99 -2.05
CA GLU A 200 6.23 6.12 -2.20
C GLU A 200 5.68 5.15 -3.26
N LYS A 201 6.48 4.80 -4.27
CA LYS A 201 6.07 3.94 -5.38
C LYS A 201 6.25 2.46 -5.13
N ASN A 202 7.20 2.08 -4.28
CA ASN A 202 7.49 0.69 -3.93
C ASN A 202 6.33 -0.02 -3.19
N GLY A 203 5.36 0.73 -2.66
CA GLY A 203 4.17 0.17 -2.01
C GLY A 203 3.05 -0.27 -2.97
N LEU A 204 3.21 -0.07 -4.28
CA LEU A 204 2.17 -0.35 -5.26
C LEU A 204 2.69 -1.17 -6.44
N ILE A 205 1.87 -2.14 -6.86
CA ILE A 205 2.11 -2.93 -8.06
C ILE A 205 1.23 -2.44 -9.21
N VAL A 206 1.86 -2.15 -10.34
CA VAL A 206 1.15 -1.83 -11.59
C VAL A 206 1.66 -2.74 -12.70
N ILE A 207 0.80 -3.57 -13.27
CA ILE A 207 1.18 -4.44 -14.39
C ILE A 207 1.07 -3.65 -15.70
N LYS A 208 2.21 -3.23 -16.25
CA LYS A 208 2.27 -2.47 -17.50
C LYS A 208 3.54 -2.82 -18.27
N ASN A 209 3.40 -3.05 -19.58
CA ASN A 209 4.55 -3.07 -20.49
C ASN A 209 5.06 -1.64 -20.68
N ILE A 210 6.33 -1.39 -20.41
CA ILE A 210 6.97 -0.08 -20.59
C ILE A 210 8.12 -0.10 -21.60
N SER A 211 8.18 -1.15 -22.44
CA SER A 211 9.31 -1.38 -23.35
C SER A 211 9.52 -0.21 -24.32
N ASP A 212 8.44 0.30 -24.92
CA ASP A 212 8.53 1.38 -25.90
C ASP A 212 9.03 2.67 -25.25
N GLU A 213 8.52 2.99 -24.06
CA GLU A 213 8.96 4.15 -23.28
C GLU A 213 10.42 4.03 -22.87
N ILE A 214 10.87 2.84 -22.46
CA ILE A 214 12.24 2.63 -22.00
C ILE A 214 13.27 2.60 -23.14
N TYR A 215 12.89 2.17 -24.35
CA TYR A 215 13.80 2.10 -25.51
C TYR A 215 13.73 3.31 -26.45
N ALA A 216 12.81 4.26 -26.22
CA ALA A 216 12.73 5.48 -27.00
C ALA A 216 14.08 6.24 -26.99
N ALA A 217 14.51 6.79 -28.12
CA ALA A 217 15.78 7.53 -28.20
C ALA A 217 15.78 8.70 -27.21
N ASP A 218 14.71 9.50 -27.22
CA ASP A 218 14.47 10.61 -26.29
C ASP A 218 13.48 10.20 -25.19
N SER A 219 13.82 9.17 -24.44
CA SER A 219 12.94 8.66 -23.37
C SER A 219 12.79 9.68 -22.24
N GLU A 220 11.59 10.27 -22.14
CA GLU A 220 11.18 11.05 -20.97
C GLU A 220 11.21 10.20 -19.69
N LEU A 221 10.86 8.92 -19.80
CA LEU A 221 10.88 7.99 -18.66
C LEU A 221 12.29 7.84 -18.09
N ARG A 222 13.31 7.58 -18.93
CA ARG A 222 14.71 7.50 -18.46
C ARG A 222 15.19 8.82 -17.88
N THR A 223 14.79 9.94 -18.48
CA THR A 223 15.14 11.29 -17.98
C THR A 223 14.57 11.52 -16.58
N LYS A 224 13.33 11.12 -16.33
CA LYS A 224 12.69 11.21 -15.02
C LYS A 224 13.34 10.28 -14.00
N ILE A 225 13.59 9.01 -14.37
CA ILE A 225 14.29 8.06 -13.50
C ILE A 225 15.66 8.63 -13.10
N ALA A 226 16.46 9.13 -14.03
CA ALA A 226 17.76 9.74 -13.73
C ALA A 226 17.67 10.94 -12.76
N ALA A 227 16.53 11.65 -12.73
CA ALA A 227 16.25 12.74 -11.81
C ALA A 227 15.62 12.30 -10.47
N GLY A 228 15.44 10.99 -10.26
CA GLY A 228 14.77 10.44 -9.08
C GLY A 228 13.25 10.59 -9.08
N ASP A 229 12.66 10.88 -10.24
CA ASP A 229 11.21 10.96 -10.44
C ASP A 229 10.70 9.63 -11.02
N PHE A 230 10.03 8.84 -10.18
CA PHE A 230 9.44 7.55 -10.50
C PHE A 230 7.94 7.64 -10.78
N SER A 231 7.38 8.83 -11.05
CA SER A 231 5.93 9.03 -11.24
C SER A 231 5.31 8.07 -12.29
N ASP A 232 6.05 7.75 -13.34
CA ASP A 232 5.59 6.94 -14.48
C ASP A 232 6.00 5.45 -14.43
N VAL A 233 6.61 5.00 -13.33
CA VAL A 233 7.08 3.62 -13.18
C VAL A 233 6.74 3.07 -11.79
N ASN A 234 6.44 1.78 -11.71
CA ASN A 234 6.15 1.10 -10.45
C ASN A 234 6.73 -0.33 -10.50
N PRO A 235 6.98 -0.97 -9.34
CA PRO A 235 7.11 -2.41 -9.30
C PRO A 235 5.96 -3.11 -10.04
N GLY A 236 6.26 -4.22 -10.71
CA GLY A 236 5.33 -4.92 -11.59
C GLY A 236 5.20 -4.33 -13.00
N ASN A 237 5.79 -3.17 -13.29
CA ASN A 237 6.03 -2.83 -14.70
C ASN A 237 7.03 -3.82 -15.29
N TYR A 238 6.97 -4.06 -16.60
CA TYR A 238 7.87 -5.00 -17.26
C TYR A 238 8.38 -4.48 -18.60
N ILE A 239 9.55 -5.00 -18.97
CA ILE A 239 10.27 -4.68 -20.20
C ILE A 239 10.49 -5.99 -20.95
N ILE A 240 10.20 -6.00 -22.25
CA ILE A 240 10.57 -7.08 -23.15
C ILE A 240 11.95 -6.73 -23.72
N GLY A 241 12.92 -7.61 -23.48
CA GLY A 241 14.28 -7.49 -24.00
C GLY A 241 14.26 -7.36 -25.52
N LYS A 242 14.85 -6.28 -26.04
CA LYS A 242 14.74 -5.95 -27.47
C LYS A 242 15.48 -6.92 -28.37
N THR A 243 16.48 -7.63 -27.85
CA THR A 243 17.28 -8.59 -28.61
C THR A 243 16.87 -10.01 -28.29
N THR A 244 16.72 -10.35 -27.00
CA THR A 244 16.49 -11.73 -26.57
C THR A 244 15.01 -12.07 -26.39
N GLY A 245 14.12 -11.09 -26.34
CA GLY A 245 12.71 -11.27 -26.00
C GLY A 245 12.45 -11.62 -24.53
N THR A 246 13.48 -11.58 -23.67
CA THR A 246 13.34 -11.89 -22.24
C THR A 246 12.42 -10.90 -21.56
N LYS A 247 11.48 -11.38 -20.74
CA LYS A 247 10.61 -10.48 -19.98
C LYS A 247 11.25 -10.16 -18.64
N TRP A 248 11.62 -8.89 -18.46
CA TRP A 248 12.23 -8.34 -17.27
C TRP A 248 11.18 -7.60 -16.45
N TRP A 249 10.85 -8.10 -15.27
CA TRP A 249 10.01 -7.38 -14.32
C TRP A 249 10.84 -6.33 -13.59
N ILE A 250 10.26 -5.15 -13.38
CA ILE A 250 10.74 -4.19 -12.40
C ILE A 250 10.30 -4.70 -11.04
N VAL A 251 11.26 -5.14 -10.25
CA VAL A 251 11.01 -5.78 -8.96
C VAL A 251 11.16 -4.80 -7.79
N ASP A 252 11.85 -3.68 -8.01
CA ASP A 252 12.10 -2.64 -7.02
C ASP A 252 12.59 -1.36 -7.69
N LEU A 253 12.43 -0.22 -7.02
CA LEU A 253 12.89 1.10 -7.45
C LEU A 253 13.92 1.62 -6.44
N ASP A 254 15.05 2.15 -6.93
CA ASP A 254 16.19 2.56 -6.10
C ASP A 254 16.57 1.50 -5.05
N TYR A 255 16.73 0.26 -5.52
CA TYR A 255 17.13 -0.83 -4.64
C TYR A 255 18.57 -0.65 -4.17
N TRP A 256 18.75 -0.46 -2.87
CA TRP A 256 20.07 -0.21 -2.32
C TRP A 256 20.90 -1.48 -2.18
N TYR A 257 22.01 -1.51 -2.91
CA TYR A 257 23.20 -2.32 -2.60
C TYR A 257 24.26 -1.47 -1.90
N GLY A 258 25.30 -2.11 -1.36
CA GLY A 258 26.55 -1.40 -1.09
C GLY A 258 26.80 -0.85 0.31
N ASN A 259 28.08 -0.56 0.53
CA ASN A 259 28.63 0.21 1.64
C ASN A 259 28.71 1.67 1.19
N ARG A 260 28.12 2.62 1.96
CA ARG A 260 28.11 4.06 1.65
C ARG A 260 29.51 4.67 1.42
N THR A 261 30.59 3.96 1.73
CA THR A 261 31.95 4.49 1.60
C THR A 261 32.63 4.22 0.26
N SER A 262 32.27 3.16 -0.48
CA SER A 262 33.03 2.74 -1.70
C SER A 262 32.38 3.09 -3.03
N GLY A 263 31.05 3.14 -3.11
CA GLY A 263 30.30 3.49 -4.34
C GLY A 263 29.72 4.89 -4.38
N PHE A 264 29.78 5.64 -3.27
CA PHE A 264 29.14 6.94 -3.15
C PHE A 264 29.85 7.99 -4.03
N GLY A 265 29.09 8.59 -4.95
CA GLY A 265 29.58 9.61 -5.89
C GLY A 265 30.07 9.07 -7.25
N GLN A 266 30.03 7.76 -7.50
CA GLN A 266 30.43 7.19 -8.80
C GLN A 266 29.22 7.00 -9.74
N THR A 267 29.09 7.73 -10.83
CA THR A 267 27.86 7.80 -11.66
C THR A 267 27.44 6.54 -12.43
N ASP A 268 28.19 5.44 -12.36
CA ASP A 268 27.87 4.16 -13.03
C ASP A 268 27.54 3.03 -12.02
N TYR A 269 27.27 3.40 -10.77
CA TYR A 269 26.95 2.49 -9.67
C TYR A 269 25.49 2.64 -9.22
N ALA A 270 24.88 1.54 -8.80
CA ALA A 270 23.50 1.52 -8.27
C ALA A 270 23.37 2.39 -7.00
N GLU A 271 24.44 2.52 -6.21
CA GLU A 271 24.47 3.26 -4.95
C GLU A 271 24.44 4.78 -5.08
N SER A 272 24.62 5.30 -6.28
CA SER A 272 24.79 6.73 -6.57
C SER A 272 23.84 7.23 -7.66
N THR A 273 23.10 6.31 -8.28
CA THR A 273 22.30 6.57 -9.47
C THR A 273 20.90 6.05 -9.23
N HIS A 274 19.90 6.87 -9.53
CA HIS A 274 18.51 6.43 -9.50
C HIS A 274 18.28 5.36 -10.57
N HIS A 275 17.65 4.25 -10.18
CA HIS A 275 17.64 3.06 -11.02
C HIS A 275 16.42 2.16 -10.79
N LEU A 276 16.24 1.23 -11.72
CA LEU A 276 15.24 0.17 -11.66
C LEU A 276 15.96 -1.14 -11.35
N ALA A 277 15.51 -1.85 -10.32
CA ALA A 277 15.93 -3.23 -10.09
C ALA A 277 15.07 -4.15 -10.95
N ILE A 278 15.72 -5.00 -11.74
CA ILE A 278 15.04 -5.90 -12.68
C ILE A 278 15.38 -7.37 -12.43
N MET A 279 14.40 -8.23 -12.65
CA MET A 279 14.54 -9.69 -12.57
C MET A 279 13.77 -10.35 -13.71
N PRO A 280 14.33 -11.36 -14.38
CA PRO A 280 13.65 -12.00 -15.50
C PRO A 280 12.53 -12.92 -15.00
N GLN A 281 11.40 -12.91 -15.69
CA GLN A 281 10.30 -13.85 -15.46
C GLN A 281 10.81 -15.28 -15.76
N GLN A 282 11.45 -15.46 -16.92
CA GLN A 282 11.99 -16.75 -17.36
C GLN A 282 13.35 -17.06 -16.72
N LEU A 283 13.70 -18.36 -16.68
CA LEU A 283 15.08 -18.74 -16.42
C LEU A 283 15.96 -18.36 -17.61
N ILE A 284 17.02 -17.61 -17.34
CA ILE A 284 18.02 -17.25 -18.34
C ILE A 284 19.04 -18.38 -18.48
N GLY A 285 19.39 -18.72 -19.72
CA GLY A 285 20.45 -19.70 -20.02
C GLY A 285 20.01 -21.15 -20.23
N VAL A 286 18.69 -21.42 -20.23
CA VAL A 286 18.13 -22.77 -20.40
C VAL A 286 18.45 -23.35 -21.78
N SER A 287 18.22 -22.58 -22.84
CA SER A 287 18.49 -23.00 -24.23
C SER A 287 19.99 -23.11 -24.55
N GLU A 288 20.82 -22.33 -23.87
CA GLU A 288 22.27 -22.31 -24.08
C GLU A 288 23.03 -23.31 -23.20
N LEU A 289 22.34 -24.01 -22.27
CA LEU A 289 22.95 -24.91 -21.29
C LEU A 289 24.21 -24.27 -20.68
N LEU A 290 24.07 -23.10 -20.05
CA LEU A 290 25.20 -22.28 -19.56
C LEU A 290 26.18 -23.02 -18.61
N TRP A 291 25.83 -24.24 -18.19
CA TRP A 291 26.52 -25.11 -17.26
C TRP A 291 26.12 -26.60 -17.42
N ALA A 292 27.02 -27.52 -17.04
CA ALA A 292 26.95 -28.95 -17.36
C ALA A 292 27.40 -29.93 -16.22
N GLY A 293 26.89 -31.18 -16.11
CA GLY A 293 27.37 -32.43 -15.40
C GLY A 293 26.38 -33.67 -15.16
N GLN A 294 26.69 -34.94 -15.44
CA GLN A 294 25.66 -35.99 -15.74
C GLN A 294 24.72 -36.55 -14.63
N LEU A 295 23.55 -37.14 -14.99
CA LEU A 295 22.75 -38.07 -14.13
C LEU A 295 22.81 -39.56 -14.59
N TRP A 296 22.51 -40.45 -13.63
CA TRP A 296 22.56 -41.93 -13.51
C TRP A 296 22.48 -42.83 -14.78
N THR A 297 23.20 -43.96 -14.70
CA THR A 297 23.43 -44.99 -15.72
C THR A 297 22.17 -45.51 -16.41
N GLY A 298 22.02 -45.17 -17.69
CA GLY A 298 20.93 -45.57 -18.58
C GLY A 298 20.48 -44.42 -19.48
N ASP A 299 20.73 -43.18 -19.05
CA ASP A 299 20.48 -41.95 -19.80
C ASP A 299 21.81 -41.39 -20.32
N THR A 300 21.90 -41.15 -21.63
CA THR A 300 23.13 -40.66 -22.29
C THR A 300 23.25 -39.14 -22.25
N THR A 301 22.36 -38.44 -21.53
CA THR A 301 22.36 -36.99 -21.42
C THR A 301 22.86 -36.50 -20.05
N ILE A 302 23.85 -35.62 -20.12
CA ILE A 302 24.59 -35.05 -18.99
C ILE A 302 23.88 -33.74 -18.55
N ASN A 303 23.63 -33.39 -17.24
CA ASN A 303 23.92 -32.05 -16.62
C ASN A 303 23.47 -31.71 -15.13
N THR A 304 24.39 -31.24 -14.22
CA THR A 304 24.37 -31.28 -12.71
C THR A 304 24.92 -29.97 -12.08
N VAL A 305 24.23 -29.32 -11.11
CA VAL A 305 24.60 -28.86 -9.71
C VAL A 305 23.59 -27.81 -9.10
N GLN A 306 23.25 -27.71 -7.79
CA GLN A 306 22.59 -26.50 -7.21
C GLN A 306 23.25 -25.99 -5.93
N GLY A 307 23.33 -24.66 -5.75
CA GLY A 307 24.22 -23.90 -4.85
C GLY A 307 25.68 -23.86 -5.34
N CYS A 308 26.29 -22.67 -5.41
CA CYS A 308 27.69 -22.40 -5.83
C CYS A 308 28.44 -23.47 -6.68
N ALA A 309 28.42 -23.41 -8.03
CA ALA A 309 29.11 -24.43 -8.86
C ALA A 309 30.68 -24.33 -8.82
N PRO A 310 31.47 -25.34 -9.27
CA PRO A 310 31.85 -25.49 -10.69
C PRO A 310 31.72 -26.91 -11.25
N TRP A 311 31.44 -27.01 -12.56
CA TRP A 311 32.01 -28.06 -13.41
C TRP A 311 32.53 -27.43 -14.71
N GLN A 312 33.77 -27.75 -15.06
CA GLN A 312 34.34 -27.48 -16.38
C GLN A 312 34.84 -28.80 -16.95
N ALA A 313 34.28 -29.24 -18.07
CA ALA A 313 34.85 -30.35 -18.83
C ALA A 313 35.84 -29.83 -19.85
N THR A 314 37.05 -30.39 -19.82
CA THR A 314 37.87 -30.49 -21.04
C THR A 314 37.76 -31.92 -21.55
N SER A 315 37.61 -32.08 -22.87
CA SER A 315 37.33 -33.37 -23.51
C SER A 315 38.36 -34.44 -23.15
N GLY A 316 37.88 -35.58 -22.63
CA GLY A 316 38.67 -36.82 -22.56
C GLY A 316 39.17 -37.26 -21.18
N SER A 317 38.91 -36.53 -20.09
CA SER A 317 39.27 -36.99 -18.73
C SER A 317 38.04 -37.45 -17.94
N ARG A 318 37.99 -38.74 -17.56
CA ARG A 318 36.95 -39.31 -16.66
C ARG A 318 37.30 -39.23 -15.17
N THR A 319 38.40 -38.58 -14.81
CA THR A 319 38.81 -38.38 -13.41
C THR A 319 39.75 -37.18 -13.34
N GLY A 320 39.35 -36.09 -12.67
CA GLY A 320 40.26 -34.97 -12.46
C GLY A 320 39.61 -33.70 -11.89
N VAL A 321 39.43 -33.71 -10.57
CA VAL A 321 39.43 -32.55 -9.64
C VAL A 321 38.55 -31.34 -10.02
N GLY A 322 37.25 -31.46 -9.77
CA GLY A 322 36.40 -30.35 -9.35
C GLY A 322 35.93 -30.68 -7.93
N ALA A 323 36.52 -30.04 -6.92
CA ALA A 323 36.16 -30.33 -5.54
C ALA A 323 34.72 -29.85 -5.28
N ASN A 324 33.96 -30.59 -4.47
CA ASN A 324 32.71 -30.18 -3.81
C ASN A 324 32.94 -29.03 -2.82
N ASP A 325 33.82 -28.11 -3.17
CA ASP A 325 34.40 -27.21 -2.22
C ASP A 325 33.56 -25.94 -2.17
N THR A 326 32.63 -25.94 -1.23
CA THR A 326 31.96 -24.73 -0.77
C THR A 326 32.95 -23.76 -0.11
N THR A 327 34.26 -24.06 -0.07
CA THR A 327 35.34 -23.10 0.22
C THR A 327 35.22 -21.89 -0.69
N GLY A 328 35.23 -20.71 -0.09
CA GLY A 328 34.98 -19.48 -0.82
C GLY A 328 33.50 -19.14 -1.03
N ALA A 329 32.58 -20.00 -0.58
CA ALA A 329 31.13 -19.80 -0.56
C ALA A 329 30.54 -19.26 -1.88
N TYR A 330 29.60 -18.31 -1.83
CA TYR A 330 29.00 -17.72 -3.04
C TYR A 330 30.04 -17.05 -3.93
N HIS A 331 30.99 -16.33 -3.32
CA HIS A 331 31.98 -15.54 -4.02
C HIS A 331 32.89 -16.38 -4.92
N SER A 332 33.31 -17.58 -4.49
CA SER A 332 34.14 -18.47 -5.31
C SER A 332 33.34 -19.36 -6.25
N SER A 333 32.01 -19.24 -6.23
CA SER A 333 31.16 -20.08 -7.06
C SER A 333 31.30 -19.81 -8.55
N TYR A 334 31.09 -20.84 -9.35
CA TYR A 334 31.03 -20.80 -10.80
C TYR A 334 29.79 -20.09 -11.31
N ILE A 335 28.69 -20.08 -10.57
CA ILE A 335 27.54 -19.25 -10.97
C ILE A 335 27.99 -17.80 -10.95
N ARG A 336 28.59 -17.37 -9.83
CA ARG A 336 29.11 -16.03 -9.67
C ARG A 336 30.27 -15.75 -10.64
N ASN A 337 31.16 -16.70 -10.88
CA ASN A 337 32.40 -16.49 -11.65
C ASN A 337 32.33 -16.81 -13.15
N THR A 338 31.35 -17.58 -13.59
CA THR A 338 31.23 -18.02 -14.99
C THR A 338 29.83 -17.80 -15.55
N VAL A 339 28.76 -18.10 -14.81
CA VAL A 339 27.39 -17.96 -15.33
C VAL A 339 26.95 -16.50 -15.39
N LEU A 340 27.08 -15.73 -14.30
CA LEU A 340 26.65 -14.32 -14.27
C LEU A 340 27.38 -13.42 -15.30
N PRO A 341 28.70 -13.58 -15.56
CA PRO A 341 29.34 -12.88 -16.67
C PRO A 341 28.72 -13.19 -18.04
N LYS A 342 28.32 -14.46 -18.29
CA LYS A 342 27.61 -14.84 -19.53
C LYS A 342 26.21 -14.26 -19.58
N VAL A 343 25.48 -14.25 -18.45
CA VAL A 343 24.17 -13.59 -18.38
C VAL A 343 24.27 -12.11 -18.72
N TYR A 344 25.28 -11.42 -18.17
CA TYR A 344 25.55 -10.05 -18.55
C TYR A 344 25.82 -9.91 -20.05
N THR A 345 26.73 -10.71 -20.60
CA THR A 345 27.17 -10.59 -22.00
C THR A 345 26.06 -10.91 -23.00
N ASN A 346 25.32 -12.00 -22.79
CA ASN A 346 24.39 -12.55 -23.78
C ASN A 346 22.95 -12.01 -23.63
N TRP A 347 22.56 -11.53 -22.44
CA TRP A 347 21.21 -11.02 -22.20
C TRP A 347 21.19 -9.55 -21.78
N LEU A 348 21.77 -9.18 -20.64
CA LEU A 348 21.64 -7.79 -20.14
C LEU A 348 22.29 -6.78 -21.07
N LYS A 349 23.49 -7.06 -21.57
CA LYS A 349 24.17 -6.20 -22.54
C LYS A 349 23.38 -6.14 -23.86
N ALA A 350 22.94 -7.28 -24.35
CA ALA A 350 22.20 -7.39 -25.61
C ALA A 350 20.84 -6.68 -25.55
N ASP A 351 20.13 -6.76 -24.43
CA ASP A 351 18.79 -6.17 -24.26
C ASP A 351 18.84 -4.70 -23.87
N PHE A 352 19.85 -4.25 -23.11
CA PHE A 352 19.89 -2.90 -22.55
C PHE A 352 21.06 -2.06 -23.07
N VAL A 353 22.30 -2.52 -22.85
CA VAL A 353 23.51 -1.73 -23.16
C VAL A 353 23.61 -1.42 -24.66
N ASP A 354 23.33 -2.41 -25.50
CA ASP A 354 23.36 -2.26 -26.97
C ASP A 354 22.23 -1.37 -27.51
N HIS A 355 21.28 -1.00 -26.63
CA HIS A 355 20.18 -0.08 -26.91
C HIS A 355 20.28 1.22 -26.10
N GLY A 356 21.48 1.55 -25.58
CA GLY A 356 21.75 2.83 -24.93
C GLY A 356 21.25 2.95 -23.48
N ILE A 357 20.86 1.84 -22.85
CA ILE A 357 20.42 1.78 -21.46
C ILE A 357 21.56 1.24 -20.61
N LYS A 358 21.92 1.93 -19.52
CA LYS A 358 23.04 1.49 -18.69
C LYS A 358 22.60 0.33 -17.82
N VAL A 359 23.44 -0.69 -17.72
CA VAL A 359 23.38 -1.68 -16.64
C VAL A 359 24.43 -1.26 -15.62
N LEU A 360 24.02 -1.02 -14.38
CA LEU A 360 24.87 -0.44 -13.35
C LEU A 360 25.76 -1.46 -12.67
N SER A 361 26.93 -1.01 -12.25
CA SER A 361 27.80 -1.74 -11.34
C SER A 361 27.27 -1.63 -9.90
N PHE A 362 27.70 -2.51 -9.01
CA PHE A 362 27.30 -2.45 -7.59
C PHE A 362 28.36 -3.09 -6.70
N TYR A 363 28.33 -2.74 -5.42
CA TYR A 363 29.05 -3.41 -4.35
C TYR A 363 28.12 -4.37 -3.62
N ASN A 364 28.52 -5.63 -3.50
CA ASN A 364 27.75 -6.62 -2.77
C ASN A 364 28.54 -7.20 -1.61
N LEU A 365 27.86 -7.44 -0.49
CA LEU A 365 28.42 -8.19 0.63
C LEU A 365 28.22 -9.67 0.30
N GLU A 366 29.28 -10.32 -0.19
CA GLU A 366 29.26 -11.73 -0.61
C GLU A 366 29.97 -12.61 0.41
N THR A 367 29.46 -13.83 0.58
CA THR A 367 30.10 -14.83 1.42
C THR A 367 31.34 -15.37 0.74
N ASN A 368 32.43 -15.50 1.51
CA ASN A 368 33.73 -15.93 1.01
C ASN A 368 34.37 -17.05 1.84
N ALA A 369 33.65 -17.57 2.83
CA ALA A 369 34.10 -18.72 3.61
C ALA A 369 32.90 -19.48 4.18
N ILE A 370 33.14 -20.74 4.51
CA ILE A 370 32.17 -21.61 5.18
C ILE A 370 32.77 -22.20 6.44
N ASN A 371 31.92 -22.49 7.42
CA ASN A 371 32.23 -23.38 8.54
C ASN A 371 31.61 -24.73 8.21
N THR A 372 32.45 -25.70 7.85
CA THR A 372 32.03 -27.04 7.44
C THR A 372 31.33 -27.83 8.54
N SER A 373 31.53 -27.43 9.80
CA SER A 373 31.04 -28.11 11.00
C SER A 373 29.87 -27.38 11.67
N ALA A 374 29.52 -26.17 11.22
CA ALA A 374 28.37 -25.44 11.74
C ALA A 374 27.05 -26.08 11.25
N SER A 375 26.04 -26.11 12.10
CA SER A 375 24.70 -26.54 11.71
C SER A 375 24.07 -25.51 10.76
N CYS A 376 23.52 -26.01 9.65
CA CYS A 376 22.75 -25.25 8.69
C CYS A 376 21.38 -24.91 9.28
N LYS A 377 21.01 -23.62 9.34
CA LYS A 377 19.74 -23.18 9.95
C LYS A 377 18.49 -23.60 9.19
N GLY A 378 18.59 -23.77 7.88
CA GLY A 378 17.50 -24.22 7.01
C GLY A 378 17.18 -25.69 7.17
N TYR A 379 18.13 -26.50 7.65
CA TYR A 379 17.89 -27.88 8.04
C TYR A 379 18.96 -28.34 9.04
N SER A 380 18.59 -28.44 10.31
CA SER A 380 19.51 -28.65 11.43
C SER A 380 20.34 -29.94 11.37
N ALA A 381 19.90 -30.93 10.57
CA ALA A 381 20.63 -32.16 10.33
C ALA A 381 21.74 -32.04 9.27
N TRP A 382 21.91 -30.87 8.63
CA TRP A 382 23.02 -30.59 7.72
C TRP A 382 24.13 -29.79 8.41
N ALA A 383 25.37 -30.16 8.10
CA ALA A 383 26.56 -29.40 8.45
C ALA A 383 27.02 -28.57 7.25
N GLY A 384 27.56 -27.39 7.51
CA GLY A 384 28.00 -26.41 6.52
C GLY A 384 27.15 -25.16 6.53
N ALA A 385 27.74 -24.05 6.99
CA ALA A 385 27.10 -22.74 6.93
C ALA A 385 28.13 -21.67 6.58
N SER A 386 27.72 -20.62 5.87
CA SER A 386 28.58 -19.46 5.58
C SER A 386 29.13 -18.87 6.88
N SER A 387 30.42 -18.58 6.93
CA SER A 387 31.10 -18.16 8.17
C SER A 387 31.80 -16.81 8.06
N SER A 388 31.92 -16.29 6.85
CA SER A 388 32.49 -14.97 6.59
C SER A 388 31.93 -14.37 5.30
N TRP A 389 32.02 -13.06 5.23
CA TRP A 389 31.65 -12.24 4.07
C TRP A 389 32.59 -11.05 3.95
N THR A 390 32.67 -10.47 2.76
CA THR A 390 33.30 -9.17 2.57
C THR A 390 32.67 -8.46 1.38
N TRP A 391 32.94 -7.15 1.28
CA TRP A 391 32.49 -6.34 0.16
C TRP A 391 33.30 -6.67 -1.09
N TYR A 392 32.58 -6.96 -2.17
CA TYR A 392 33.13 -7.17 -3.50
C TYR A 392 32.47 -6.24 -4.50
N ASP A 393 33.26 -5.79 -5.46
CA ASP A 393 32.77 -5.05 -6.62
C ASP A 393 32.22 -6.04 -7.65
N SER A 394 31.14 -5.68 -8.34
CA SER A 394 30.61 -6.41 -9.49
C SER A 394 31.63 -6.65 -10.64
N SER A 395 32.80 -6.00 -10.64
CA SER A 395 33.88 -6.14 -11.62
C SER A 395 35.13 -6.86 -11.14
N ASP A 396 35.14 -7.35 -9.89
CA ASP A 396 36.24 -8.13 -9.35
C ASP A 396 36.58 -9.39 -10.18
N ASN A 397 37.82 -9.87 -10.06
CA ASN A 397 38.34 -11.02 -10.82
C ASN A 397 38.27 -10.86 -12.35
N SER A 398 38.41 -9.64 -12.87
CA SER A 398 38.53 -9.26 -14.29
C SER A 398 37.30 -9.46 -15.19
N ALA A 399 36.28 -10.18 -14.74
CA ALA A 399 35.04 -10.38 -15.47
C ALA A 399 33.91 -9.51 -14.88
N ILE A 400 33.22 -8.74 -15.72
CA ILE A 400 32.12 -7.90 -15.28
C ILE A 400 30.88 -8.76 -14.99
N LYS A 401 30.36 -8.69 -13.76
CA LYS A 401 29.12 -9.34 -13.30
C LYS A 401 28.13 -8.27 -12.84
N LYS A 402 27.54 -7.55 -13.77
CA LYS A 402 26.53 -6.52 -13.46
C LYS A 402 25.15 -7.08 -13.03
N CYS A 403 25.15 -8.28 -12.46
CA CYS A 403 23.98 -8.93 -11.91
C CYS A 403 24.38 -9.90 -10.80
N THR A 404 23.49 -10.15 -9.85
CA THR A 404 23.70 -11.05 -8.69
C THR A 404 22.52 -11.99 -8.55
N LEU A 405 22.67 -13.09 -7.79
CA LEU A 405 21.49 -13.86 -7.37
C LEU A 405 20.73 -13.15 -6.24
N PRO A 406 19.40 -13.29 -6.16
CA PRO A 406 18.63 -12.83 -5.01
C PRO A 406 18.99 -13.63 -3.74
N SER A 407 18.77 -13.04 -2.57
CA SER A 407 18.69 -13.81 -1.33
C SER A 407 17.30 -14.45 -1.22
N ILE A 408 17.15 -15.43 -0.32
CA ILE A 408 15.81 -15.95 0.01
C ILE A 408 14.90 -14.85 0.58
N GLN A 409 15.48 -13.92 1.35
CA GLN A 409 14.75 -12.81 1.97
C GLN A 409 14.21 -11.82 0.93
N ASN A 410 14.95 -11.58 -0.15
CA ASN A 410 14.46 -10.82 -1.30
C ASN A 410 13.17 -11.40 -1.88
N LEU A 411 13.03 -12.72 -1.87
CA LEU A 411 11.89 -13.41 -2.47
C LEU A 411 10.73 -13.57 -1.48
N THR A 412 11.01 -13.97 -0.24
CA THR A 412 9.98 -14.40 0.72
C THR A 412 9.71 -13.42 1.85
N GLY A 413 10.62 -12.47 2.10
CA GLY A 413 10.55 -11.56 3.25
C GLY A 413 10.74 -12.22 4.61
N GLY A 414 10.92 -13.54 4.66
CA GLY A 414 11.07 -14.27 5.91
C GLY A 414 12.47 -14.13 6.52
N ASP A 415 12.52 -14.26 7.84
CA ASP A 415 13.75 -14.27 8.66
C ASP A 415 14.59 -15.55 8.46
N GLY A 416 14.15 -16.43 7.55
CA GLY A 416 14.72 -17.74 7.26
C GLY A 416 16.10 -17.64 6.63
N PHE A 417 17.12 -17.50 7.47
CA PHE A 417 18.50 -17.67 7.06
C PHE A 417 18.73 -19.16 6.77
N GLU A 418 18.99 -19.55 5.53
CA GLU A 418 19.18 -20.96 5.18
C GLU A 418 20.45 -21.54 5.80
N SER A 419 21.55 -20.78 5.95
CA SER A 419 22.79 -21.32 6.53
C SER A 419 23.12 -20.70 7.89
N SER A 420 23.47 -19.42 7.93
CA SER A 420 23.96 -18.73 9.13
C SER A 420 23.51 -17.27 9.22
N GLY A 421 22.99 -16.73 8.12
CA GLY A 421 22.63 -15.32 7.94
C GLY A 421 23.69 -14.50 7.22
N TYR A 422 24.88 -15.06 7.03
CA TYR A 422 25.91 -14.46 6.18
C TYR A 422 25.48 -14.44 4.70
N ASP A 423 24.66 -15.39 4.26
CA ASP A 423 24.29 -15.53 2.84
C ASP A 423 23.46 -14.37 2.27
N ALA A 424 22.63 -13.76 3.12
CA ALA A 424 21.82 -12.61 2.73
C ALA A 424 22.70 -11.38 2.46
N GLY A 425 23.84 -11.24 3.13
CA GLY A 425 24.64 -10.01 3.02
C GLY A 425 23.80 -8.80 3.42
N VAL A 426 23.63 -7.87 2.47
CA VAL A 426 22.75 -6.70 2.60
C VAL A 426 21.36 -6.89 2.00
N GLN A 427 21.11 -8.02 1.32
CA GLN A 427 19.81 -8.36 0.74
C GLN A 427 18.87 -8.93 1.80
N LYS A 428 18.56 -8.13 2.83
CA LYS A 428 17.76 -8.56 4.00
C LYS A 428 16.29 -8.14 3.94
N GLU A 429 15.89 -7.46 2.87
CA GLU A 429 14.53 -7.01 2.68
C GLU A 429 13.90 -7.69 1.47
N GLN A 430 12.60 -7.97 1.58
CA GLN A 430 11.81 -8.46 0.47
C GLN A 430 11.73 -7.40 -0.62
N LEU A 431 11.92 -7.81 -1.88
CA LEU A 431 11.80 -6.91 -3.03
C LEU A 431 10.39 -6.31 -3.06
N ALA A 432 10.30 -5.03 -3.42
CA ALA A 432 9.07 -4.25 -3.41
C ALA A 432 7.90 -4.95 -4.12
N ILE A 433 8.15 -5.60 -5.26
CA ILE A 433 7.13 -6.34 -6.00
C ILE A 433 6.47 -7.45 -5.17
N PHE A 434 7.22 -8.19 -4.36
CA PHE A 434 6.67 -9.25 -3.53
C PHE A 434 6.10 -8.69 -2.22
N LYS A 435 6.76 -7.67 -1.66
CA LYS A 435 6.31 -6.96 -0.45
C LYS A 435 4.95 -6.27 -0.66
N ALA A 436 4.71 -5.74 -1.85
CA ALA A 436 3.47 -5.08 -2.23
C ALA A 436 2.36 -6.06 -2.67
N GLY A 437 2.60 -7.37 -2.59
CA GLY A 437 1.55 -8.39 -2.69
C GLY A 437 1.55 -9.27 -3.95
N MET A 438 2.46 -9.10 -4.90
CA MET A 438 2.56 -10.06 -6.01
C MET A 438 3.09 -11.38 -5.46
N SER A 439 2.33 -12.47 -5.65
CA SER A 439 2.83 -13.79 -5.27
C SER A 439 3.97 -14.20 -6.21
N TYR A 440 4.88 -15.04 -5.72
CA TYR A 440 5.93 -15.61 -6.58
C TYR A 440 5.34 -16.47 -7.72
N GLN A 441 4.14 -17.03 -7.54
CA GLN A 441 3.40 -17.73 -8.60
C GLN A 441 2.98 -16.75 -9.70
N ASP A 442 2.45 -15.58 -9.35
CA ASP A 442 2.00 -14.57 -10.32
C ASP A 442 3.19 -13.93 -11.05
N PHE A 443 4.30 -13.71 -10.35
CA PHE A 443 5.56 -13.27 -10.96
C PHE A 443 6.01 -14.20 -12.08
N LEU A 444 5.88 -15.52 -11.87
CA LEU A 444 6.24 -16.52 -12.88
C LEU A 444 5.23 -16.60 -14.03
N GLY A 445 3.97 -16.20 -13.80
CA GLY A 445 2.90 -16.20 -14.79
C GLY A 445 2.75 -17.55 -15.50
N ASP A 446 2.54 -17.50 -16.83
CA ASP A 446 2.30 -18.67 -17.70
C ASP A 446 3.54 -19.50 -18.02
N ILE A 447 4.63 -19.36 -17.26
CA ILE A 447 5.77 -20.27 -17.42
C ILE A 447 5.26 -21.69 -17.20
N ALA A 448 5.51 -22.55 -18.20
CA ALA A 448 5.12 -23.94 -18.17
C ALA A 448 5.42 -24.53 -16.79
N ASN A 449 4.39 -25.12 -16.17
CA ASN A 449 4.44 -25.68 -14.81
C ASN A 449 5.24 -26.99 -14.78
N THR A 450 6.44 -26.94 -15.33
CA THR A 450 7.47 -27.95 -15.19
C THR A 450 8.30 -27.56 -13.98
N GLN A 451 8.61 -28.55 -13.17
CA GLN A 451 9.55 -28.46 -12.05
C GLN A 451 10.78 -27.60 -12.37
N TYR A 452 11.42 -27.78 -13.53
CA TYR A 452 12.69 -27.13 -13.87
C TYR A 452 12.58 -25.65 -14.26
N ALA A 453 11.45 -25.23 -14.85
CA ALA A 453 11.31 -23.88 -15.38
C ALA A 453 11.02 -22.82 -14.30
N ARG A 454 10.65 -23.24 -13.08
CA ARG A 454 10.09 -22.37 -12.04
C ARG A 454 11.03 -22.14 -10.83
N HIS A 455 12.16 -22.84 -10.79
CA HIS A 455 13.16 -22.72 -9.72
C HIS A 455 13.95 -21.41 -9.79
N THR A 456 14.26 -20.80 -8.65
CA THR A 456 15.17 -19.66 -8.55
C THR A 456 16.35 -19.98 -7.67
N TRP A 457 17.52 -19.62 -8.17
CA TRP A 457 18.80 -19.77 -7.50
C TRP A 457 19.03 -18.62 -6.53
N THR A 458 19.47 -18.93 -5.30
CA THR A 458 19.85 -17.94 -4.30
C THR A 458 21.37 -17.99 -4.03
N LYS A 459 21.89 -16.99 -3.30
CA LYS A 459 23.30 -16.95 -2.89
C LYS A 459 23.66 -17.90 -1.75
N ASN A 460 22.71 -18.70 -1.28
CA ASN A 460 22.84 -19.40 0.00
C ASN A 460 23.70 -20.65 -0.07
N VAL A 461 24.44 -20.91 1.00
CA VAL A 461 25.20 -22.16 1.20
C VAL A 461 24.37 -23.15 2.01
N ALA A 462 24.05 -24.31 1.44
CA ALA A 462 23.16 -25.27 2.12
C ALA A 462 23.91 -26.40 2.88
N SER A 463 25.16 -26.72 2.54
CA SER A 463 25.91 -27.81 3.18
C SER A 463 27.43 -27.76 2.88
N SER A 464 28.22 -28.49 3.66
CA SER A 464 29.67 -28.64 3.57
C SER A 464 30.15 -29.83 2.72
N ALA A 465 29.26 -30.74 2.29
CA ALA A 465 29.66 -32.01 1.67
C ALA A 465 29.36 -32.10 0.15
N PRO A 466 28.16 -31.73 -0.31
CA PRO A 466 27.98 -31.04 -1.61
C PRO A 466 26.85 -29.99 -1.56
N ALA A 467 26.81 -29.09 -2.54
CA ALA A 467 25.66 -28.19 -2.71
C ALA A 467 24.40 -29.02 -3.10
N CYS A 468 23.21 -28.63 -2.63
CA CYS A 468 22.04 -29.51 -2.51
C CYS A 468 21.46 -30.05 -3.85
N HIS A 469 21.08 -31.34 -3.87
CA HIS A 469 20.36 -31.99 -4.98
C HIS A 469 18.86 -31.78 -4.81
N VAL A 470 18.18 -31.04 -5.68
CA VAL A 470 16.71 -31.05 -5.67
C VAL A 470 16.22 -32.11 -6.66
N ASP A 471 15.60 -33.17 -6.14
CA ASP A 471 15.10 -34.27 -6.95
C ASP A 471 13.89 -33.86 -7.81
N ARG A 472 13.40 -34.80 -8.62
CA ARG A 472 12.33 -34.49 -9.56
C ARG A 472 11.01 -34.09 -8.90
N SER A 473 10.86 -34.32 -7.61
CA SER A 473 9.67 -33.99 -6.83
C SER A 473 9.89 -32.75 -5.95
N GLY A 474 11.01 -32.03 -6.11
CA GLY A 474 11.34 -30.89 -5.28
C GLY A 474 12.03 -31.26 -3.95
N ASN A 475 12.37 -32.53 -3.71
CA ASN A 475 13.00 -32.92 -2.45
C ASN A 475 14.51 -32.70 -2.50
N SER A 476 15.01 -31.97 -1.52
CA SER A 476 16.45 -31.77 -1.33
C SER A 476 17.13 -33.05 -0.82
N ARG A 477 18.17 -33.52 -1.51
CA ARG A 477 19.01 -34.68 -1.20
C ARG A 477 20.49 -34.29 -1.19
N TYR A 478 21.32 -35.15 -0.63
CA TYR A 478 22.76 -34.94 -0.47
C TYR A 478 23.60 -35.52 -1.63
N SER A 479 22.96 -36.02 -2.70
CA SER A 479 23.60 -36.94 -3.68
C SER A 479 23.77 -36.38 -5.09
N GLY A 480 23.77 -35.06 -5.29
CA GLY A 480 23.99 -34.45 -6.60
C GLY A 480 23.38 -33.06 -6.78
N ALA A 481 22.96 -32.77 -8.00
CA ALA A 481 22.52 -31.47 -8.48
C ALA A 481 21.03 -31.27 -8.65
N SER A 482 20.56 -30.02 -8.61
CA SER A 482 19.27 -29.67 -9.22
C SER A 482 19.31 -29.66 -10.75
N ALA A 483 18.16 -29.91 -11.35
CA ALA A 483 17.94 -29.91 -12.80
C ALA A 483 17.39 -28.56 -13.34
N ALA A 484 17.65 -27.45 -12.64
CA ALA A 484 17.28 -26.11 -13.07
C ALA A 484 18.34 -25.50 -14.03
N PHE A 485 18.16 -25.63 -15.35
CA PHE A 485 19.17 -25.29 -16.37
C PHE A 485 19.50 -23.79 -16.56
N GLY A 486 18.92 -22.88 -15.77
CA GLY A 486 19.16 -21.44 -15.88
C GLY A 486 19.11 -20.71 -14.55
N VAL A 487 19.25 -19.39 -14.59
CA VAL A 487 19.25 -18.51 -13.41
C VAL A 487 18.25 -17.35 -13.57
N ARG A 488 17.78 -16.80 -12.45
CA ARG A 488 17.04 -15.53 -12.40
C ARG A 488 17.82 -14.52 -11.56
N PRO A 489 18.79 -13.81 -12.15
CA PRO A 489 19.55 -12.84 -11.41
C PRO A 489 18.78 -11.52 -11.27
N LEU A 490 19.18 -10.76 -10.27
CA LEU A 490 18.82 -9.37 -10.06
C LEU A 490 19.89 -8.48 -10.73
N ALA A 491 19.46 -7.46 -11.46
CA ALA A 491 20.32 -6.44 -12.08
C ALA A 491 19.71 -5.05 -11.92
N PHE A 492 20.49 -4.00 -12.19
CA PHE A 492 20.06 -2.61 -12.06
C PHE A 492 20.28 -1.87 -13.37
N ILE A 493 19.25 -1.13 -13.82
CA ILE A 493 19.32 -0.34 -15.05
C ILE A 493 18.98 1.13 -14.78
N ALA A 494 19.60 2.03 -15.54
CA ALA A 494 19.36 3.48 -15.49
C ALA A 494 19.35 4.08 -16.90
#